data_AF-A0A077KXS6-F1
#
_entry.id   AF-A0A077KXS6-F1
#
_cell.length_a   1.000
_cell.length_b   1.000
_cell.length_c   1.000
_cell.angle_alpha   90.00
_cell.angle_beta   90.00
_cell.angle_gamma   90.00
#
_symmetry.space_group_name_H-M   'P 1'
#
loop_
_entity.id
_entity.type
_entity.pdbx_description
1 polymer ?
#
loop_
_entity_poly.entity_id
_entity_poly.type
_entity_poly.pdbx_seq_one_letter_code
_entity_poly.pdbx_strand_id
1 'polypeptide(L)' 'MARPEAGRYTGRMKLHRLLVLACACSWALGASAQWQWIDKDGRKVFSDRPPPTDVPAKNILKQPGGAPPPPRT' A
#
# COMPACT_ATOMS: atom_id res chain seq x y z
N MET A 1 25.15 15.44 51.25
CA MET A 1 24.26 14.31 50.88
C MET A 1 23.80 14.54 49.45
N ALA A 2 24.50 13.97 48.46
CA ALA A 2 24.18 14.16 47.04
C ALA A 2 23.64 12.84 46.47
N ARG A 3 22.39 12.85 45.99
CA ARG A 3 21.71 11.70 45.39
C ARG A 3 21.73 11.86 43.86
N PRO A 4 22.08 10.82 43.07
CA PRO A 4 22.23 10.98 41.63
C PRO A 4 20.87 10.96 40.91
N GLU A 5 20.75 11.87 39.94
CA GLU A 5 19.60 12.11 39.05
C GLU A 5 19.36 10.94 38.08
N ALA A 6 18.68 9.89 38.55
CA ALA A 6 18.27 8.75 37.73
C ALA A 6 17.00 9.10 36.92
N GLY A 7 17.14 9.85 35.83
CA GLY A 7 15.94 10.31 35.11
C GLY A 7 16.03 10.63 33.62
N ARG A 8 17.16 10.37 32.94
CA ARG A 8 17.32 10.83 31.53
C ARG A 8 17.64 9.75 30.49
N TYR A 9 17.98 8.53 30.91
CA TYR A 9 18.39 7.46 29.98
C TYR A 9 17.24 6.68 29.34
N THR A 10 16.04 6.69 29.91
CA THR A 10 14.93 5.82 29.48
C THR A 10 14.09 6.38 28.33
N GLY A 11 14.10 7.70 28.10
CA GLY A 11 13.32 8.36 27.04
C GLY A 11 13.87 8.07 25.64
N ARG A 12 15.19 8.25 25.46
CA ARG A 12 15.89 8.01 24.19
C ARG A 12 15.80 6.53 23.80
N MET A 13 16.07 5.64 24.75
CA MET A 13 15.50 4.29 25.01
C MET A 13 14.27 3.83 24.20
N LYS A 14 13.18 4.54 24.40
CA LYS A 14 11.86 4.18 23.87
C LYS A 14 11.63 4.78 22.50
N LEU A 15 12.18 5.97 22.24
CA LEU A 15 11.99 6.65 20.98
C LEU A 15 12.56 5.85 19.80
N HIS A 16 13.76 5.29 19.90
CA HIS A 16 14.29 4.45 18.82
C HIS A 16 13.52 3.15 18.63
N ARG A 17 12.99 2.54 19.70
CA ARG A 17 12.12 1.36 19.55
C ARG A 17 10.84 1.70 18.82
N LEU A 18 10.24 2.86 19.12
CA LEU A 18 9.07 3.36 18.40
C LEU A 18 9.39 3.67 16.93
N LEU A 19 10.56 4.27 16.66
CA LEU A 19 11.00 4.57 15.30
C LEU A 19 11.28 3.28 14.51
N VAL A 20 11.96 2.29 15.09
CA VAL A 20 12.21 0.99 14.45
C VAL A 20 10.89 0.26 14.18
N LEU A 21 9.94 0.29 15.12
CA LEU A 21 8.62 -0.33 14.94
C LEU A 21 7.80 0.38 13.84
N ALA A 22 7.85 1.70 13.77
CA ALA A 22 7.20 2.47 12.71
C ALA A 22 7.80 2.17 11.32
N CYS A 23 9.14 2.10 11.21
CA CYS A 23 9.81 1.71 9.98
C CYS A 23 9.45 0.28 9.54
N ALA A 24 9.36 -0.68 10.47
CA ALA A 24 8.97 -2.05 10.16
C ALA A 24 7.52 -2.15 9.63
N CYS A 25 6.57 -1.41 10.22
CA CYS A 25 5.19 -1.36 9.74
C CYS A 25 5.05 -0.74 8.34
N SER A 26 5.98 0.14 7.96
CA SER A 26 5.96 0.83 6.66
C SER A 26 6.28 -0.12 5.49
N TRP A 27 6.94 -1.26 5.75
CA TRP A 27 7.28 -2.25 4.72
C TRP A 27 6.09 -3.10 4.25
N ALA A 28 5.01 -3.19 5.03
CA ALA A 28 3.83 -3.98 4.69
C ALA A 28 2.91 -3.29 3.67
N LEU A 29 3.19 -2.02 3.33
CA LEU A 29 2.50 -1.29 2.26
C LEU A 29 3.07 -1.69 0.89
N GLY A 30 3.18 -3.00 0.63
CA GLY A 30 3.49 -3.52 -0.68
C GLY A 30 2.49 -2.96 -1.68
N ALA A 31 3.01 -2.21 -2.66
CA ALA A 31 2.23 -1.54 -3.69
C ALA A 31 1.28 -2.53 -4.38
N SER A 32 0.00 -2.51 -4.00
CA SER A 32 -1.04 -3.30 -4.66
C SER A 32 -1.37 -2.65 -6.00
N ALA A 33 -0.57 -2.96 -7.00
CA ALA A 33 -0.86 -2.70 -8.40
C ALA A 33 -1.79 -3.81 -8.92
N GLN A 34 -2.89 -4.05 -8.19
CA GLN A 34 -3.84 -5.13 -8.46
C GLN A 34 -4.83 -4.66 -9.52
N TRP A 35 -5.09 -5.53 -10.49
CA TRP A 35 -6.17 -5.33 -11.44
C TRP A 35 -7.51 -5.58 -10.77
N GLN A 36 -8.46 -4.71 -11.05
CA GLN A 36 -9.83 -4.86 -10.59
C GLN A 36 -10.76 -4.61 -11.77
N TRP A 37 -11.66 -5.54 -12.04
CA TRP A 37 -12.66 -5.37 -13.10
C TRP A 37 -14.00 -6.00 -12.74
N ILE A 38 -15.04 -5.71 -13.52
CA ILE A 38 -16.36 -6.33 -13.45
C ILE A 38 -16.44 -7.48 -14.45
N ASP A 39 -16.67 -8.69 -13.94
CA ASP A 39 -16.91 -9.90 -14.73
C ASP A 39 -18.31 -9.88 -15.39
N LYS A 40 -18.57 -10.80 -16.32
CA LYS A 40 -19.87 -10.92 -17.01
C LYS A 40 -21.05 -11.14 -16.07
N ASP A 41 -20.82 -11.79 -14.94
CA ASP A 41 -21.83 -11.98 -13.88
C ASP A 41 -22.04 -10.72 -13.00
N GLY A 42 -21.43 -9.58 -13.36
CA GLY A 42 -21.54 -8.32 -12.62
C GLY A 42 -20.70 -8.27 -11.34
N ARG A 43 -19.84 -9.27 -11.11
CA ARG A 43 -19.01 -9.37 -9.90
C ARG A 43 -17.69 -8.63 -10.08
N LYS A 44 -17.21 -8.01 -8.99
CA LYS A 44 -15.88 -7.41 -8.93
C LYS A 44 -14.83 -8.51 -8.76
N VAL A 45 -13.94 -8.64 -9.73
CA VAL A 45 -12.81 -9.56 -9.71
C VAL A 45 -11.53 -8.77 -9.45
N PHE A 46 -10.73 -9.27 -8.51
CA PHE A 46 -9.42 -8.71 -8.17
C PHE A 46 -8.35 -9.72 -8.57
N SER A 47 -7.41 -9.31 -9.41
CA SER A 47 -6.38 -10.18 -9.98
C SER A 47 -5.05 -9.44 -10.01
N ASP A 48 -3.95 -10.12 -9.70
CA ASP A 48 -2.61 -9.55 -9.87
C ASP A 48 -2.16 -9.54 -11.35
N ARG A 49 -2.85 -10.30 -12.20
CA ARG A 49 -2.61 -10.37 -13.65
C ARG A 49 -3.62 -9.50 -14.43
N PRO A 50 -3.24 -8.99 -15.61
CA PRO A 50 -4.13 -8.24 -16.47
C PRO A 50 -5.41 -9.02 -16.84
N PRO A 51 -6.54 -8.33 -17.03
CA PRO A 51 -7.76 -8.94 -17.51
C PRO A 51 -7.54 -9.58 -18.88
N PRO A 52 -8.19 -10.73 -19.15
CA PRO A 52 -8.25 -11.25 -20.51
C PRO A 52 -8.97 -10.27 -21.43
N THR A 53 -8.68 -10.33 -22.74
CA THR A 53 -9.25 -9.44 -23.79
C THR A 53 -10.77 -9.48 -23.89
N ASP A 54 -11.39 -10.52 -23.30
CA ASP A 54 -12.85 -10.66 -23.19
C ASP A 54 -13.47 -9.62 -22.25
N VAL A 55 -12.71 -9.09 -21.28
CA VAL A 55 -13.18 -8.06 -20.34
C VAL A 55 -13.16 -6.69 -21.01
N PRO A 56 -14.31 -6.02 -21.18
CA PRO A 56 -14.36 -4.69 -21.77
C PRO A 56 -13.56 -3.67 -20.96
N ALA A 57 -12.87 -2.74 -21.63
CA ALA A 57 -12.12 -1.67 -20.95
C ALA A 57 -12.99 -0.82 -19.99
N LYS A 58 -14.28 -0.65 -20.30
CA LYS A 58 -15.26 0.03 -19.43
C LYS A 58 -15.50 -0.68 -18.09
N ASN A 59 -15.21 -1.98 -18.00
CA ASN A 59 -15.39 -2.78 -16.81
C ASN A 59 -14.12 -2.80 -15.94
N ILE A 60 -12.99 -2.30 -16.44
CA ILE A 60 -11.74 -2.22 -15.69
C ILE A 60 -11.83 -1.04 -14.72
N LEU A 61 -11.97 -1.36 -13.44
CA LEU A 61 -12.08 -0.39 -12.34
C LEU A 61 -10.71 0.10 -11.88
N LYS A 62 -9.71 -0.78 -11.89
CA LYS A 62 -8.35 -0.48 -11.44
C LYS A 62 -7.34 -1.24 -12.29
N GLN A 63 -6.28 -0.56 -12.69
CA GLN A 63 -5.14 -1.16 -13.37
C GLN A 63 -3.81 -0.64 -12.81
N PRO A 64 -2.78 -1.50 -12.68
CA PRO A 64 -1.41 -1.09 -12.45
C PRO A 64 -0.90 -0.25 -13.62
N GLY A 65 -0.35 0.94 -13.34
CA GLY A 65 0.27 1.80 -14.36
C GLY A 65 -0.51 3.05 -14.76
N GLY A 66 -1.70 3.29 -14.18
CA GLY A 66 -2.51 4.48 -14.50
C GLY A 66 -3.29 4.34 -15.81
N ALA A 67 -4.37 5.13 -15.97
CA ALA A 67 -5.25 5.09 -17.13
C ALA A 67 -4.47 5.22 -18.46
N PRO A 68 -4.88 4.54 -19.55
CA PRO A 68 -4.22 4.73 -20.83
C PRO A 68 -4.30 6.21 -21.25
N PRO A 69 -3.25 6.77 -21.85
CA PRO A 69 -3.24 8.17 -22.26
C PRO A 69 -4.44 8.44 -23.20
N PRO A 70 -5.06 9.63 -23.12
CA PRO A 70 -6.16 9.97 -24.00
C PRO A 70 -5.70 9.83 -25.47
N PRO A 71 -6.55 9.33 -26.36
CA PRO A 71 -6.22 9.23 -27.78
C PRO A 71 -5.84 10.61 -28.29
N ARG A 72 -4.66 10.71 -28.91
CA ARG A 72 -4.17 11.94 -29.52
C ARG A 72 -4.98 12.16 -30.80
N THR A 73 -6.01 13.00 -30.72
CA THR A 73 -6.75 13.55 -31.88
C THR A 73 -6.59 15.05 -31.89
#